data_AF-A0A168F9K3-F1
#
_entry.id   AF-A0A168F9K3-F1
#
_cell.length_a   1.000
_cell.length_b   1.000
_cell.length_c   1.000
_cell.angle_alpha   90.00
_cell.angle_beta   90.00
_cell.angle_gamma   90.00
#
_symmetry.space_group_name_H-M   'P 1'
#
loop_
_entity.id
_entity.type
_entity.pdbx_description
1 polymer ?
#
loop_
_entity_poly.entity_id
_entity_poly.type
_entity_poly.pdbx_seq_one_letter_code
_entity_poly.pdbx_strand_id
1 'polypeptide(L)'
;MSSTSSTGPGAVRTADGHVELNVRPPHERRRLVVVNTGDRPVQIGSHLHLPDANPALEMDRERAHGFRLDIPSGTSQRFEPGASREVDVVTLRGARRVPGLQRGKADGGALGPVPGADDGDADGGER
;
A
#
# COMPACT_ATOMS: atom_id res chain seq x y z
N MET A 1 0.51 -28.54 -7.17
CA MET A 1 -0.45 -27.42 -7.29
C MET A 1 -1.83 -28.04 -7.49
N SER A 2 -2.82 -27.69 -6.66
CA SER A 2 -4.15 -28.30 -6.71
C SER A 2 -4.92 -27.75 -7.92
N SER A 3 -5.41 -28.61 -8.80
CA SER A 3 -6.29 -28.21 -9.90
C SER A 3 -7.69 -27.92 -9.35
N THR A 4 -8.15 -26.67 -9.48
CA THR A 4 -9.53 -26.31 -9.16
C THR A 4 -10.46 -27.07 -10.11
N SER A 5 -11.31 -27.97 -9.59
CA SER A 5 -12.34 -28.60 -10.41
C SER A 5 -13.40 -27.57 -10.78
N SER A 6 -13.84 -27.54 -12.04
CA SER A 6 -14.94 -26.69 -12.52
C SER A 6 -16.32 -27.38 -12.43
N THR A 7 -16.33 -28.67 -12.06
CA THR A 7 -17.54 -29.50 -11.93
C THR A 7 -17.52 -30.38 -10.69
N GLY A 8 -18.71 -30.67 -10.15
CA GLY A 8 -18.89 -31.50 -8.96
C GLY A 8 -18.89 -30.73 -7.63
N PRO A 9 -19.19 -31.39 -6.51
CA PRO A 9 -19.19 -30.76 -5.19
C PRO A 9 -17.83 -30.12 -4.85
N GLY A 10 -17.84 -28.86 -4.44
CA GLY A 10 -16.62 -28.09 -4.13
C GLY A 10 -15.97 -27.40 -5.34
N ALA A 11 -16.57 -27.48 -6.53
CA ALA A 11 -16.10 -26.75 -7.70
C ALA A 11 -16.33 -25.24 -7.57
N VAL A 12 -15.31 -24.44 -7.92
CA VAL A 12 -15.40 -22.97 -7.98
C VAL A 12 -15.45 -22.58 -9.45
N ARG A 13 -16.52 -21.86 -9.82
CA ARG A 13 -16.73 -21.33 -11.17
C ARG A 13 -16.60 -19.82 -11.13
N THR A 14 -15.56 -19.29 -11.76
CA THR A 14 -15.34 -17.85 -11.90
C THR A 14 -15.73 -17.41 -13.29
N ALA A 15 -16.20 -16.17 -13.43
CA ALA A 15 -16.26 -15.54 -14.73
C ALA A 15 -14.83 -15.34 -15.27
N ASP A 16 -14.68 -15.38 -16.59
CA ASP A 16 -13.43 -14.98 -17.23
C ASP A 16 -13.19 -13.48 -17.03
N GLY A 17 -11.92 -13.09 -16.94
CA GLY A 17 -11.50 -11.70 -16.85
C GLY A 17 -10.50 -11.42 -15.74
N HIS A 18 -10.25 -10.14 -15.51
CA HIS A 18 -9.34 -9.64 -14.48
C HIS A 18 -10.08 -8.72 -13.51
N VAL A 19 -9.69 -8.78 -12.24
CA VAL A 19 -10.14 -7.83 -11.23
C VAL A 19 -9.08 -6.76 -11.10
N GLU A 20 -9.43 -5.53 -11.47
CA GLU A 20 -8.56 -4.38 -11.21
C GLU A 20 -8.58 -4.06 -9.71
N LEU A 21 -7.39 -4.00 -9.11
CA LEU A 21 -7.22 -3.73 -7.69
C LEU A 21 -6.80 -2.28 -7.48
N ASN A 22 -7.19 -1.71 -6.34
CA ASN A 22 -6.75 -0.38 -5.92
C ASN A 22 -6.96 0.71 -6.99
N VAL A 23 -8.13 0.75 -7.62
CA VAL A 23 -8.47 1.85 -8.56
C VAL A 23 -8.40 3.18 -7.83
N ARG A 24 -7.52 4.07 -8.29
CA ARG A 24 -7.18 5.35 -7.66
C ARG A 24 -6.93 6.43 -8.72
N PRO A 25 -7.26 7.70 -8.44
CA PRO A 25 -6.87 8.81 -9.30
C PRO A 25 -5.34 8.95 -9.35
N PRO A 26 -4.77 9.57 -10.39
CA PRO A 26 -3.32 9.67 -10.57
C PRO A 26 -2.57 10.29 -9.38
N HIS A 27 -3.16 11.25 -8.68
CA HIS A 27 -2.53 11.91 -7.52
C HIS A 27 -2.36 10.98 -6.30
N GLU A 28 -3.14 9.90 -6.23
CA GLU A 28 -3.10 8.89 -5.18
C GLU A 28 -2.19 7.69 -5.49
N ARG A 29 -1.53 7.71 -6.65
CA ARG A 29 -0.61 6.65 -7.10
C ARG A 29 0.77 7.22 -7.35
N ARG A 30 1.82 6.54 -6.92
CA ARG A 30 3.20 6.98 -7.14
C ARG A 30 4.12 5.78 -7.32
N ARG A 31 5.31 6.06 -7.84
CA ARG A 31 6.44 5.12 -7.79
C ARG A 31 7.53 5.63 -6.88
N LEU A 32 8.06 4.72 -6.08
CA LEU A 32 9.15 4.97 -5.15
C LEU A 32 10.25 3.94 -5.36
N VAL A 33 11.49 4.38 -5.28
CA VAL A 33 12.64 3.48 -5.22
C VAL A 33 12.87 3.13 -3.75
N VAL A 34 12.98 1.84 -3.47
CA VAL A 34 13.29 1.29 -2.16
C VAL A 34 14.57 0.47 -2.28
N VAL A 35 15.54 0.80 -1.43
CA VAL A 35 16.83 0.11 -1.36
C VAL A 35 17.01 -0.50 0.02
N ASN A 36 17.33 -1.78 0.10
CA ASN A 36 17.71 -2.39 1.36
C ASN A 36 19.21 -2.22 1.59
N THR A 37 19.58 -1.31 2.49
CA THR A 37 20.98 -1.03 2.87
C THR A 37 21.44 -1.91 4.03
N GLY A 38 20.55 -2.73 4.59
CA GLY A 38 20.85 -3.66 5.65
C GLY A 38 21.55 -4.93 5.17
N ASP A 39 22.03 -5.71 6.13
CA ASP A 39 22.68 -7.01 5.95
C ASP A 39 21.71 -8.19 5.91
N ARG A 40 20.41 -7.94 6.14
CA ARG A 40 19.36 -8.95 6.26
C ARG A 40 18.21 -8.68 5.29
N PRO A 41 17.55 -9.73 4.79
CA PRO A 41 16.37 -9.57 3.97
C PRO A 41 15.23 -8.91 4.75
N VAL A 42 14.52 -8.00 4.10
CA VAL A 42 13.35 -7.30 4.66
C VAL A 42 12.12 -7.59 3.79
N GLN A 43 11.00 -7.89 4.43
CA GLN A 43 9.74 -8.16 3.74
C GLN A 43 8.66 -7.18 4.21
N ILE A 44 8.01 -6.51 3.27
CA ILE A 44 7.00 -5.47 3.54
C ILE A 44 5.64 -5.97 3.07
N GLY A 45 4.65 -5.96 3.96
CA GLY A 45 3.28 -6.33 3.64
C GLY A 45 2.53 -5.24 2.87
N SER A 46 1.47 -5.65 2.17
CA SER A 46 0.60 -4.78 1.36
C SER A 46 0.05 -3.53 2.06
N HIS A 47 -0.20 -3.60 3.38
CA HIS A 47 -0.87 -2.53 4.15
C HIS A 47 0.03 -1.81 5.16
N LEU A 48 1.34 -2.07 5.14
CA LEU A 48 2.27 -1.35 5.99
C LEU A 48 2.37 0.11 5.51
N HIS A 49 2.35 1.05 6.44
CA HIS A 49 2.68 2.43 6.15
C HIS A 49 4.19 2.52 5.87
N LEU A 50 4.55 2.82 4.63
CA LEU A 50 5.93 2.73 4.14
C LEU A 50 6.96 3.54 4.96
N PRO A 51 6.67 4.77 5.44
CA PRO A 51 7.59 5.51 6.29
C PRO A 51 7.89 4.84 7.63
N ASP A 52 6.99 3.98 8.12
CA ASP A 52 7.17 3.22 9.36
C ASP A 52 7.88 1.88 9.14
N ALA A 53 8.25 1.57 7.90
CA ALA A 53 9.02 0.36 7.58
C ALA A 53 10.42 0.41 8.19
N ASN A 54 11.11 -0.74 8.11
CA ASN A 54 12.45 -0.93 8.68
C ASN A 54 13.39 0.24 8.29
N PRO A 55 14.10 0.87 9.25
CA PRO A 55 15.08 1.93 8.97
C PRO A 55 16.19 1.54 8.00
N ALA A 56 16.51 0.24 7.88
CA ALA A 56 17.46 -0.28 6.89
C ALA A 56 16.97 -0.19 5.43
N LEU A 57 15.70 0.21 5.22
CA LEU A 57 15.18 0.50 3.89
C LEU A 57 15.32 2.00 3.60
N GLU A 58 16.20 2.33 2.68
CA GLU A 58 16.36 3.67 2.15
C GLU A 58 15.27 3.92 1.11
N MET A 59 14.49 4.97 1.34
CA MET A 59 13.44 5.46 0.45
C MET A 59 13.12 6.91 0.82
N ASP A 60 12.46 7.64 -0.07
CA ASP A 60 11.95 8.98 0.22
C ASP A 60 10.75 8.89 1.18
N ARG A 61 11.02 9.04 2.48
CA ARG A 61 10.03 8.89 3.56
C ARG A 61 8.94 9.98 3.51
N GLU A 62 9.30 11.19 3.09
CA GLU A 62 8.36 12.30 2.90
C GLU A 62 7.38 11.98 1.77
N ARG A 63 7.89 11.56 0.61
CA ARG A 63 7.03 11.16 -0.52
C ARG A 63 6.24 9.88 -0.26
N ALA A 64 6.72 9.01 0.63
CA ALA A 64 6.04 7.80 1.08
C ALA A 64 4.97 8.06 2.15
N HIS A 65 4.88 9.27 2.71
CA HIS A 65 3.96 9.57 3.80
C HIS A 65 2.49 9.40 3.40
N GLY A 66 1.80 8.55 4.13
CA GLY A 66 0.42 8.16 3.88
C GLY A 66 0.22 7.16 2.74
N PHE A 67 1.29 6.50 2.26
CA PHE A 67 1.23 5.47 1.22
C PHE A 67 1.53 4.06 1.76
N ARG A 68 1.01 3.07 1.03
CA ARG A 68 1.26 1.64 1.17
C ARG A 68 1.58 1.03 -0.21
N LEU A 69 2.08 -0.20 -0.25
CA LEU A 69 2.37 -0.89 -1.52
C LEU A 69 1.08 -1.13 -2.33
N ASP A 70 1.15 -0.89 -3.64
CA ASP A 70 0.09 -1.18 -4.61
C ASP A 70 0.13 -2.65 -5.06
N ILE A 71 -0.03 -3.56 -4.10
CA ILE A 71 -0.02 -5.01 -4.33
C ILE A 71 -1.31 -5.64 -3.78
N PRO A 72 -1.66 -6.88 -4.19
CA PRO A 72 -2.85 -7.56 -3.69
C PRO A 72 -2.82 -7.68 -2.16
N SER A 73 -4.00 -7.53 -1.54
CA SER A 73 -4.12 -7.66 -0.08
C SER A 73 -3.62 -9.03 0.40
N GLY A 74 -2.98 -9.06 1.56
CA GLY A 74 -2.37 -10.27 2.12
C GLY A 74 -1.03 -10.69 1.50
N THR A 75 -0.60 -10.05 0.41
CA THR A 75 0.73 -10.28 -0.18
C THR A 75 1.78 -9.34 0.41
N SER A 76 3.04 -9.60 0.06
CA SER A 76 4.19 -8.83 0.53
C SER A 76 5.32 -8.84 -0.49
N GLN A 77 6.20 -7.86 -0.39
CA GLN A 77 7.38 -7.75 -1.25
C GLN A 77 8.66 -7.91 -0.42
N ARG A 78 9.55 -8.79 -0.89
CA ARG A 78 10.83 -9.09 -0.26
C ARG A 78 11.96 -8.32 -0.95
N PHE A 79 12.84 -7.75 -0.14
CA PHE A 79 14.04 -7.02 -0.52
C PHE A 79 15.25 -7.74 0.06
N GLU A 80 16.11 -8.29 -0.80
CA GLU A 80 17.40 -8.85 -0.38
C GLU A 80 18.37 -7.73 0.04
N PRO A 81 19.41 -8.04 0.85
CA PRO A 81 20.48 -7.10 1.15
C PRO A 81 21.09 -6.48 -0.13
N GLY A 82 21.21 -5.15 -0.17
CA GLY A 82 21.73 -4.39 -1.32
C GLY A 82 20.78 -4.27 -2.51
N ALA A 83 19.59 -4.88 -2.48
CA ALA A 83 18.64 -4.81 -3.59
C ALA A 83 17.99 -3.42 -3.67
N SER A 84 18.02 -2.83 -4.86
CA SER A 84 17.24 -1.63 -5.23
C SER A 84 16.08 -2.04 -6.13
N ARG A 85 14.87 -1.57 -5.80
CA ARG A 85 13.66 -1.84 -6.58
C ARG A 85 12.74 -0.62 -6.64
N GLU A 86 12.20 -0.36 -7.82
CA GLU A 86 11.06 0.53 -7.98
C GLU A 86 9.77 -0.22 -7.61
N VAL A 87 8.93 0.42 -6.80
CA VAL A 87 7.65 -0.13 -6.34
C VAL A 87 6.53 0.88 -6.57
N ASP A 88 5.38 0.37 -7.02
CA ASP A 88 4.15 1.16 -7.10
C ASP A 88 3.50 1.25 -5.70
N VAL A 89 3.02 2.45 -5.37
CA VAL A 89 2.44 2.77 -4.07
C VAL A 89 1.11 3.51 -4.24
N VAL A 90 0.20 3.25 -3.31
CA VAL A 90 -1.14 3.85 -3.24
C VAL A 90 -1.40 4.43 -1.87
N THR A 91 -2.18 5.51 -1.82
CA THR A 91 -2.58 6.14 -0.56
C THR A 91 -3.36 5.20 0.35
N LEU A 92 -3.10 5.32 1.65
CA LEU A 92 -3.99 4.84 2.69
C LEU A 92 -5.26 5.71 2.69
N ARG A 93 -6.42 5.07 2.50
CA ARG A 93 -7.76 5.68 2.60
C ARG A 93 -8.42 5.37 3.95
N GLY A 94 -9.70 5.70 4.11
CA GLY A 94 -10.42 5.58 5.38
C GLY A 94 -10.15 6.76 6.29
N ALA A 95 -10.05 6.54 7.60
CA ALA A 95 -9.73 7.61 8.57
C ALA A 95 -8.28 8.14 8.47
N ARG A 96 -7.46 7.56 7.58
CA ARG A 96 -6.05 7.93 7.34
C ARG A 96 -5.25 8.12 8.63
N ARG A 97 -5.34 7.11 9.50
CA ARG A 97 -4.65 7.07 10.80
C ARG A 97 -3.88 5.77 10.95
N VAL A 98 -2.61 5.87 11.32
CA VAL A 98 -1.68 4.76 11.48
C VAL A 98 -1.08 4.77 12.89
N PRO A 99 -1.82 4.28 13.90
CA PRO A 99 -1.31 4.19 15.26
C PRO A 99 -0.33 3.02 15.43
N GLY A 100 0.67 3.17 16.30
CA GLY A 100 1.39 2.04 16.92
C GLY A 100 2.49 1.32 16.12
N LEU A 101 2.67 1.56 14.82
CA LEU A 101 3.74 0.91 14.04
C LEU A 101 5.16 1.32 14.47
N GLN A 102 5.32 2.54 14.95
CA GLN A 102 6.56 3.08 15.51
C GLN A 102 6.25 3.78 16.83
N ARG A 103 7.25 3.85 17.71
CA ARG A 103 7.14 4.60 18.98
C ARG A 103 7.13 6.10 18.70
N GLY A 104 6.44 6.89 19.53
CA GLY A 104 6.57 8.35 19.52
C GLY A 104 5.72 9.12 18.51
N LYS A 105 4.65 8.54 17.95
CA LYS A 105 3.72 9.29 17.08
C LYS A 105 2.88 10.29 17.87
N ALA A 106 3.26 11.56 17.82
CA ALA A 106 2.66 12.66 18.58
C ALA A 106 1.15 12.82 18.33
N ASP A 107 0.70 12.73 17.07
CA ASP A 107 -0.70 12.97 16.69
C ASP A 107 -1.54 11.69 16.64
N GLY A 108 -1.12 10.66 17.37
CA GLY A 108 -1.76 9.34 17.34
C GLY A 108 -1.76 8.70 15.94
N GLY A 109 -0.87 9.15 15.05
CA GLY A 109 -0.66 8.63 13.71
C GLY A 109 -1.57 9.19 12.62
N ALA A 110 -2.17 10.37 12.79
CA ALA A 110 -2.92 11.04 11.73
C ALA A 110 -2.01 11.35 10.51
N LEU A 111 -2.51 11.12 9.30
CA LEU A 111 -1.76 11.33 8.05
C LEU A 111 -2.16 12.60 7.28
N GLY A 112 -3.16 13.35 7.76
CA GLY A 112 -3.71 14.52 7.07
C GLY A 112 -4.59 14.19 5.84
N PRO A 113 -4.88 15.17 4.98
CA PRO A 113 -5.68 14.99 3.76
C PRO A 113 -4.89 14.31 2.65
N VAL A 114 -5.61 13.71 1.69
CA VAL A 114 -4.98 13.03 0.55
C VAL A 114 -4.18 14.08 -0.25
N PRO A 115 -2.91 13.81 -0.60
CA PRO A 115 -2.12 14.77 -1.38
C PRO A 115 -2.80 15.10 -2.71
N GLY A 116 -3.09 16.38 -2.95
CA GLY A 116 -3.74 16.84 -4.18
C GLY A 116 -5.26 16.68 -4.23
N ALA A 117 -5.92 16.56 -3.07
CA ALA A 117 -7.39 16.48 -2.97
C ALA A 117 -8.10 17.85 -2.95
N ASP A 118 -7.38 18.98 -2.98
CA ASP A 118 -7.98 20.30 -3.04
C ASP A 118 -8.35 20.67 -4.49
N ASP A 119 -9.63 20.46 -4.82
CA ASP A 119 -10.52 21.27 -5.69
C ASP A 119 -11.64 20.37 -6.26
N GLY A 120 -12.72 20.08 -5.52
CA GLY A 120 -13.90 19.51 -6.19
C GLY A 120 -15.08 18.95 -5.39
N ASP A 121 -14.93 18.43 -4.18
CA ASP A 121 -16.06 17.80 -3.45
C ASP A 121 -16.65 18.70 -2.35
N ALA A 122 -16.98 19.92 -2.74
CA ALA A 122 -17.99 20.72 -2.06
C ALA A 122 -19.28 20.70 -2.90
N ASP A 123 -19.92 19.52 -3.04
CA ASP A 123 -21.33 19.50 -3.40
C ASP A 123 -22.15 19.35 -2.12
N GLY A 124 -22.82 20.46 -1.78
CA GLY A 124 -23.83 20.51 -0.76
C GLY A 124 -25.10 19.85 -1.27
N GLY A 125 -25.66 18.97 -0.46
CA GLY A 125 -26.96 18.35 -0.72
C GLY A 125 -27.70 18.09 0.58
N GLU A 126 -28.06 19.14 1.32
CA GLU A 126 -29.31 19.11 2.08
C GLU A 126 -30.45 18.90 1.08
N ARG A 127 -31.13 17.75 1.12
CA ARG A 127 -32.61 17.60 1.16
C ARG A 127 -32.98 16.22 1.69
#